data_AF-A0A3G2IC96-F1
#
_entry.id   AF-A0A3G2IC96-F1
#
_cell.length_a   1.000
_cell.length_b   1.000
_cell.length_c   1.000
_cell.angle_alpha   90.00
_cell.angle_beta   90.00
_cell.angle_gamma   90.00
#
_symmetry.space_group_name_H-M   'P 1'
#
loop_
_entity.id
_entity.type
_entity.pdbx_description
1 polymer ?
#
loop_
_entity_poly.entity_id
_entity_poly.type
_entity_poly.pdbx_seq_one_letter_code
_entity_poly.pdbx_strand_id
1 'polypeptide(L)'
;MDSFDCATIGYDPTGKTLATHTGIPQPAQQAVIPSVVEEKRAQIQGGAELSINVWKDSMGIVYILDGQHRFVASCIEKKKIKLNWKKVGFPGFRNGWGATRHEQVVPAKERLKRK
;
A
#
# COMPACT_ATOMS: atom_id res chain seq x y z
N MET A 1 15.75 10.01 -3.99
CA MET A 1 14.64 9.03 -4.08
C MET A 1 13.56 9.51 -3.16
N ASP A 2 12.35 9.69 -3.66
CA ASP A 2 11.24 10.14 -2.82
C ASP A 2 10.77 9.00 -1.91
N SER A 3 10.44 9.35 -0.67
CA SER A 3 9.82 8.46 0.30
C SER A 3 8.54 9.10 0.81
N PHE A 4 7.52 8.29 1.08
CA PHE A 4 6.36 8.74 1.83
C PHE A 4 6.57 8.45 3.33
N ASP A 5 6.33 9.44 4.18
CA ASP A 5 6.42 9.26 5.62
C ASP A 5 5.10 8.71 6.16
N CYS A 6 5.03 7.38 6.34
CA CYS A 6 3.79 6.77 6.79
C CYS A 6 3.43 7.10 8.25
N ALA A 7 4.30 7.76 9.02
CA ALA A 7 3.94 8.27 10.34
C ALA A 7 2.85 9.36 10.29
N THR A 8 2.66 10.03 9.15
CA THR A 8 1.56 11.01 8.96
C THR A 8 0.18 10.36 8.94
N ILE A 9 0.11 9.05 8.66
CA ILE A 9 -1.10 8.24 8.80
C ILE A 9 -1.04 7.53 10.16
N GLY A 10 -0.02 6.71 10.37
CA GLY A 10 0.30 6.09 11.66
C GLY A 10 -0.64 4.97 12.14
N TYR A 11 -1.52 4.48 11.26
CA TYR A 11 -2.45 3.37 11.49
C TYR A 11 -2.76 2.64 10.17
N ASP A 12 -3.53 1.55 10.21
CA ASP A 12 -4.03 0.86 9.02
C ASP A 12 -5.09 1.70 8.28
N PRO A 13 -4.81 2.21 7.07
CA PRO A 13 -5.75 3.07 6.35
C PRO A 13 -6.98 2.32 5.80
N THR A 14 -6.98 0.99 5.78
CA THR A 14 -8.05 0.17 5.21
C THR A 14 -9.40 0.46 5.87
N GLY A 15 -10.42 0.77 5.07
CA GLY A 15 -11.76 1.14 5.55
C GLY A 15 -11.84 2.54 6.15
N LYS A 16 -10.79 3.37 6.01
CA LYS A 16 -10.75 4.74 6.52
C LYS A 16 -10.77 5.76 5.38
N THR A 17 -11.60 6.79 5.53
CA THR A 17 -11.65 7.90 4.58
C THR A 17 -10.42 8.77 4.77
N LEU A 18 -9.58 8.85 3.74
CA LEU A 18 -8.41 9.71 3.69
C LEU A 18 -8.55 10.71 2.54
N ALA A 19 -8.13 11.95 2.77
CA ALA A 19 -8.17 12.98 1.75
C ALA A 19 -7.23 12.66 0.59
N THR A 20 -7.78 12.54 -0.61
CA THR A 20 -7.09 12.06 -1.83
C THR A 20 -6.05 13.05 -2.38
N HIS A 21 -6.16 14.34 -2.02
CA HIS A 21 -5.30 15.43 -2.50
C HIS A 21 -4.08 15.71 -1.59
N THR A 22 -3.83 14.88 -0.58
CA THR A 22 -2.77 15.09 0.42
C THR A 22 -1.42 14.47 0.03
N GLY A 23 -1.31 13.90 -1.18
CA GLY A 23 -0.14 13.13 -1.60
C GLY A 23 -0.06 11.72 -1.00
N ILE A 24 -1.07 11.31 -0.20
CA ILE A 24 -1.22 9.94 0.27
C ILE A 24 -1.42 9.00 -0.94
N PRO A 25 -0.56 7.98 -1.12
CA PRO A 25 -0.74 6.97 -2.15
C PRO A 25 -2.11 6.27 -2.02
N GLN A 26 -2.88 6.31 -3.10
CA GLN A 26 -4.20 5.69 -3.20
C GLN A 26 -4.07 4.18 -3.44
N PRO A 27 -5.01 3.39 -2.89
CA PRO A 27 -4.94 1.93 -3.00
C PRO A 27 -4.95 1.47 -4.46
N ALA A 28 -4.27 0.36 -4.71
CA ALA A 28 -4.24 -0.31 -6.00
C ALA A 28 -5.44 -1.25 -6.21
N GLN A 29 -6.02 -1.75 -5.11
CA GLN A 29 -6.95 -2.87 -5.08
C GLN A 29 -7.99 -2.71 -3.97
N GLN A 30 -9.15 -3.34 -4.15
CA GLN A 30 -10.25 -3.35 -3.18
C GLN A 30 -9.94 -4.08 -1.87
N ALA A 31 -8.96 -4.98 -1.88
CA ALA A 31 -8.73 -5.90 -0.76
C ALA A 31 -7.27 -5.87 -0.28
N VAL A 32 -7.09 -5.95 1.04
CA VAL A 32 -5.82 -6.17 1.72
C VAL A 32 -5.92 -7.50 2.46
N ILE A 33 -4.88 -8.32 2.38
CA ILE A 33 -4.84 -9.63 3.05
C ILE A 33 -4.06 -9.47 4.35
N PRO A 34 -4.68 -9.63 5.53
CA PRO A 34 -4.02 -9.35 6.81
C PRO A 34 -2.76 -10.17 7.07
N SER A 35 -2.75 -11.47 6.71
CA SER A 35 -1.56 -12.31 6.88
C SER A 35 -0.34 -11.78 6.12
N VAL A 36 -0.55 -11.28 4.90
CA VAL A 36 0.51 -10.66 4.09
C VAL A 36 0.97 -9.35 4.71
N VAL A 37 0.07 -8.56 5.32
CA VAL A 37 0.45 -7.33 6.04
C VAL A 37 1.35 -7.68 7.22
N GLU A 38 0.98 -8.66 8.04
CA GLU A 38 1.77 -9.09 9.19
C GLU A 38 3.17 -9.58 8.78
N GLU A 39 3.29 -10.35 7.69
CA GLU A 39 4.59 -10.72 7.14
C GLU A 39 5.45 -9.49 6.80
N LYS A 40 4.85 -8.43 6.23
CA LYS A 40 5.58 -7.20 5.90
C LYS A 40 5.92 -6.37 7.12
N ARG A 41 5.07 -6.37 8.15
CA ARG A 41 5.38 -5.76 9.45
C ARG A 41 6.58 -6.43 10.09
N ALA A 42 6.64 -7.76 10.11
CA ALA A 42 7.78 -8.51 10.61
C ALA A 42 9.09 -8.18 9.85
N GLN A 43 9.02 -8.03 8.52
CA GLN A 43 10.17 -7.60 7.72
C GLN A 43 10.66 -6.19 8.12
N ILE A 44 9.75 -5.24 8.31
CA ILE A 44 10.09 -3.87 8.73
C ILE A 44 10.74 -3.87 10.13
N GLN A 45 10.19 -4.64 11.06
CA GLN A 45 10.73 -4.78 12.41
C GLN A 45 12.11 -5.44 12.43
N GLY A 46 12.38 -6.34 11.48
CA GLY A 46 13.71 -6.89 11.21
C GLY A 46 14.68 -5.92 10.49
N GLY A 47 14.27 -4.67 10.27
CA GLY A 47 15.11 -3.62 9.66
C GLY A 47 15.00 -3.52 8.14
N ALA A 48 14.10 -4.25 7.49
CA ALA A 48 13.96 -4.17 6.05
C ALA A 48 13.32 -2.84 5.62
N GLU A 49 13.91 -2.21 4.60
CA GLU A 49 13.33 -1.02 3.99
C GLU A 49 12.46 -1.41 2.80
N LEU A 50 11.16 -1.14 2.90
CA LEU A 50 10.21 -1.51 1.85
C LEU A 50 10.04 -0.41 0.81
N SER A 51 9.64 -0.82 -0.39
CA SER A 51 9.31 0.09 -1.50
C SER A 51 7.99 -0.28 -2.18
N ILE A 52 7.34 0.71 -2.79
CA ILE A 52 6.12 0.54 -3.58
C ILE A 52 6.30 1.17 -4.96
N ASN A 53 5.62 0.61 -5.96
CA ASN A 53 5.54 1.23 -7.27
C ASN A 53 4.36 2.19 -7.28
N VAL A 54 4.59 3.42 -7.71
CA VAL A 54 3.57 4.46 -7.76
C VAL A 54 3.57 5.18 -9.08
N TRP A 55 2.43 5.76 -9.43
CA TRP A 55 2.26 6.64 -10.57
C TRP A 55 1.43 7.85 -10.16
N LYS A 56 1.75 9.00 -10.74
CA LYS A 56 1.05 10.27 -10.49
C LYS A 56 0.22 10.60 -11.72
N ASP A 57 -1.07 10.88 -11.53
CA ASP A 57 -1.92 11.32 -12.63
C ASP A 57 -1.71 12.81 -12.97
N SER A 58 -2.40 13.29 -14.00
CA SER A 58 -2.33 14.69 -14.42
C SER A 58 -2.90 15.68 -13.40
N MET A 59 -3.66 15.21 -12.40
CA MET A 59 -4.21 16.01 -11.31
C MET A 59 -3.30 16.00 -10.07
N GLY A 60 -2.18 15.28 -10.11
CA GLY A 60 -1.23 15.18 -9.00
C GLY A 60 -1.54 14.10 -7.96
N ILE A 61 -2.60 13.30 -8.17
CA ILE A 61 -2.98 12.20 -7.28
C ILE A 61 -2.01 11.04 -7.48
N VAL A 62 -1.54 10.47 -6.37
CA VAL A 62 -0.58 9.36 -6.37
C VAL A 62 -1.35 8.05 -6.23
N TYR A 63 -1.16 7.13 -7.16
CA TYR A 63 -1.75 5.79 -7.15
C TYR A 63 -0.69 4.73 -6.93
N ILE A 64 -0.96 3.79 -6.02
CA ILE A 64 -0.16 2.57 -5.88
C ILE A 64 -0.44 1.69 -7.11
N LEU A 65 0.63 1.24 -7.75
CA LEU A 65 0.57 0.24 -8.83
C LEU A 65 0.90 -1.16 -8.30
N ASP A 66 1.83 -1.25 -7.36
CA ASP A 66 2.18 -2.50 -6.67
C ASP A 66 2.70 -2.23 -5.25
N GLY A 67 2.38 -3.16 -4.35
CA GLY A 67 2.86 -3.16 -2.97
C GLY A 67 1.91 -2.55 -1.95
N GLN A 68 0.60 -2.60 -2.19
CA GLN A 68 -0.43 -2.14 -1.26
C GLN A 68 -0.25 -2.68 0.17
N HIS A 69 0.03 -3.99 0.35
CA HIS A 69 0.29 -4.56 1.68
C HIS A 69 1.55 -4.00 2.35
N ARG A 70 2.58 -3.66 1.57
CA ARG A 70 3.82 -3.04 2.09
C ARG A 70 3.55 -1.61 2.57
N PHE A 71 2.70 -0.88 1.84
CA PHE A 71 2.26 0.46 2.24
C PHE A 71 1.47 0.41 3.55
N VAL A 72 0.47 -0.47 3.66
CA VAL A 72 -0.32 -0.66 4.89
C VAL A 72 0.57 -1.01 6.07
N ALA A 73 1.46 -2.00 5.91
CA ALA A 73 2.41 -2.39 6.95
C ALA A 73 3.29 -1.21 7.41
N SER A 74 3.79 -0.41 6.47
CA SER A 74 4.62 0.76 6.79
C SER A 74 3.85 1.85 7.55
N CYS A 75 2.55 2.02 7.26
CA CYS A 75 1.66 2.92 8.01
C CYS A 75 1.43 2.46 9.44
N ILE A 76 1.18 1.17 9.64
CA ILE A 76 1.04 0.60 10.99
C ILE A 76 2.33 0.77 11.80
N GLU A 77 3.49 0.48 11.20
CA GLU A 77 4.79 0.58 11.86
C GLU A 77 5.36 2.01 11.92
N LYS A 78 4.65 3.01 11.37
CA LYS A 78 5.05 4.43 11.33
C LYS A 78 6.45 4.62 10.72
N LYS A 79 6.75 3.87 9.65
CA LYS A 79 8.04 3.93 8.95
C LYS A 79 7.89 4.55 7.57
N LYS A 80 8.96 5.20 7.10
CA LYS A 80 9.02 5.70 5.72
C LYS A 80 9.00 4.54 4.74
N ILE A 81 8.36 4.75 3.60
CA ILE A 81 8.35 3.79 2.49
C ILE A 81 8.88 4.45 1.21
N LYS A 82 9.77 3.76 0.50
CA LYS A 82 10.35 4.24 -0.75
C LYS A 82 9.32 4.23 -1.88
N LEU A 83 9.28 5.32 -2.65
CA LEU A 83 8.41 5.47 -3.81
C LEU A 83 9.19 5.25 -5.10
N ASN A 84 8.86 4.16 -5.81
CA ASN A 84 9.38 3.88 -7.15
C ASN A 84 8.41 4.44 -8.19
N TRP A 85 8.66 5.67 -8.64
CA TRP A 85 7.82 6.35 -9.63
C TRP A 85 7.91 5.69 -11.01
N LYS A 86 6.75 5.36 -11.58
CA LYS A 86 6.61 4.86 -12.95
C LYS A 86 6.19 5.98 -13.89
N LYS A 87 6.69 5.94 -15.13
CA LYS A 87 6.31 6.90 -16.19
C LYS A 87 4.88 6.66 -16.69
N VAL A 88 4.43 5.41 -16.67
CA VAL A 88 3.11 4.98 -17.15
C VAL A 88 2.41 4.23 -16.01
N GLY A 89 1.12 4.48 -15.84
CA GLY A 89 0.28 3.84 -14.84
C GLY A 89 -1.19 4.14 -15.08
N PHE A 90 -2.03 3.55 -14.25
CA PHE A 90 -3.47 3.76 -14.24
C PHE A 90 -3.99 3.64 -12.80
N PRO A 91 -5.12 4.28 -12.47
CA PRO A 91 -5.72 4.12 -11.16
C PRO A 91 -6.29 2.71 -11.02
N GLY A 92 -5.58 1.83 -10.31
CA GLY A 92 -6.01 0.44 -10.08
C GLY A 92 -7.31 0.35 -9.30
N PHE A 93 -7.55 1.29 -8.38
CA PHE A 93 -8.80 1.41 -7.64
C PHE A 93 -9.11 2.88 -7.30
N ARG A 94 -10.32 3.35 -7.64
CA ARG A 94 -10.69 4.78 -7.55
C ARG A 94 -11.44 5.17 -6.28
N ASN A 95 -11.96 4.21 -5.53
CA ASN A 95 -12.83 4.51 -4.37
C ASN A 95 -12.05 4.82 -3.07
N GLY A 96 -10.71 4.87 -3.17
CA GLY A 96 -9.84 5.20 -2.05
C GLY A 96 -9.83 4.16 -0.93
N TRP A 97 -9.16 4.52 0.16
CA TRP A 97 -8.95 3.64 1.30
C TRP A 97 -10.24 3.30 2.06
N GLY A 98 -11.22 4.21 2.08
CA GLY A 98 -12.52 4.01 2.75
C GLY A 98 -13.34 2.85 2.18
N ALA A 99 -13.16 2.53 0.90
CA ALA A 99 -13.79 1.40 0.23
C ALA A 99 -12.90 0.15 0.13
N THR A 100 -11.68 0.21 0.71
CA THR A 100 -10.79 -0.95 0.78
C THR A 100 -11.15 -1.80 1.98
N ARG A 101 -11.21 -3.12 1.82
CA ARG A 101 -11.57 -4.07 2.89
C ARG A 101 -10.42 -5.03 3.20
N HIS A 102 -10.44 -5.59 4.40
CA HIS A 102 -9.63 -6.78 4.69
C HIS A 102 -10.30 -8.02 4.13
N GLU A 103 -9.51 -8.90 3.53
CA GLU A 103 -9.98 -10.15 2.95
C GLU A 103 -9.16 -11.32 3.49
N GLN A 104 -9.83 -12.28 4.13
CA GLN A 104 -9.22 -13.47 4.73
C GLN A 104 -9.14 -14.58 3.68
N VAL A 105 -8.19 -14.46 2.75
CA VAL A 105 -7.96 -15.45 1.68
C VAL A 105 -6.53 -15.92 1.66
N VAL A 106 -6.32 -17.16 1.22
CA VAL A 106 -4.98 -17.69 0.96
C VAL A 106 -4.33 -16.88 -0.16
N PRO A 107 -3.17 -16.24 0.08
CA PRO A 107 -2.49 -15.44 -0.93
C PRO A 107 -2.24 -16.23 -2.22
N ALA A 108 -2.41 -15.59 -3.37
CA ALA A 108 -2.25 -16.25 -4.67
C ALA A 108 -0.88 -16.94 -4.84
N LYS A 109 0.18 -16.34 -4.28
CA LYS A 109 1.53 -16.92 -4.29
C LYS A 109 1.61 -18.27 -3.56
N GLU A 110 0.86 -18.43 -2.48
CA GLU A 110 0.81 -19.69 -1.74
C GLU A 110 -0.06 -20.72 -2.45
N ARG A 111 -1.15 -20.29 -3.09
CA ARG A 111 -2.01 -21.17 -3.91
C ARG A 111 -1.23 -21.83 -5.05
N LEU A 112 -0.30 -21.11 -5.67
CA LEU A 112 0.53 -21.64 -6.77
C LEU A 112 1.57 -22.67 -6.30
N LYS A 113 2.03 -22.62 -5.04
CA LYS A 113 2.97 -23.61 -4.49
C LYS A 113 2.32 -24.94 -4.12
N ARG A 114 0.99 -24.99 -4.06
CA ARG A 114 0.21 -26.20 -3.72
C ARG A 114 -0.33 -26.94 -4.96
N LYS A 115 0.01 -26.48 -6.17
CA LYS A 115 -0.22 -27.19 -7.44
C LYS A 115 1.07 -27.81 -7.90
#